data_AF-A0A7K3DDX0-F1
#
_entry.id   AF-A0A7K3DDX0-F1
#
_cell.length_a   1.000
_cell.length_b   1.000
_cell.length_c   1.000
_cell.angle_alpha   90.00
_cell.angle_beta   90.00
_cell.angle_gamma   90.00
#
_symmetry.space_group_name_H-M   'P 1'
#
loop_
_entity.id
_entity.type
_entity.pdbx_description
1 polymer ?
#
loop_
_entity_poly.entity_id
_entity_poly.type
_entity_poly.pdbx_seq_one_letter_code
_entity_poly.pdbx_strand_id
1 'polypeptide(L)' 'MEHITLLLAIVIVTALVFDFTNGFHDTANAMATTISTGALKPKTAVAMSAVLNLVGAFL' A
#
# COMPACT_ATOMS: atom_id res chain seq x y z
N MET A 1 32.24 -5.46 -2.53
CA MET A 1 31.16 -6.27 -3.15
C MET A 1 30.23 -6.84 -2.09
N GLU A 2 30.74 -7.58 -1.11
CA GLU A 2 29.91 -8.21 -0.05
C GLU A 2 29.12 -7.21 0.81
N HIS A 3 29.75 -6.09 1.23
CA HIS A 3 29.04 -5.02 1.96
C HIS A 3 27.92 -4.36 1.15
N ILE A 4 28.08 -4.26 -0.18
CA ILE A 4 27.07 -3.64 -1.06
C ILE A 4 25.85 -4.57 -1.16
N THR A 5 26.06 -5.88 -1.31
CA THR A 5 24.98 -6.86 -1.35
C THR A 5 24.19 -6.89 -0.04
N LEU A 6 24.88 -6.84 1.11
CA LEU A 6 24.22 -6.77 2.42
C LEU A 6 23.38 -5.49 2.57
N LEU A 7 23.94 -4.33 2.23
CA LEU A 7 23.24 -3.05 2.29
C LEU A 7 22.03 -3.03 1.36
N LEU A 8 22.18 -3.56 0.14
CA LEU A 8 21.08 -3.67 -0.82
C LEU A 8 19.94 -4.52 -0.28
N ALA A 9 20.25 -5.68 0.33
CA ALA A 9 19.24 -6.55 0.92
C ALA A 9 18.47 -5.83 2.05
N ILE A 10 19.17 -5.09 2.92
CA ILE A 10 18.55 -4.29 3.99
C ILE A 10 17.64 -3.21 3.40
N VAL A 11 18.09 -2.49 2.37
CA VAL A 11 17.31 -1.44 1.71
C VAL A 11 16.06 -2.03 1.08
N ILE A 12 16.15 -3.15 0.37
CA ILE A 12 14.99 -3.81 -0.24
C ILE A 12 13.97 -4.21 0.83
N VAL A 13 14.41 -4.89 1.90
CA VAL A 13 13.51 -5.32 2.98
C VAL A 13 12.84 -4.11 3.64
N THR A 14 13.60 -3.05 3.92
CA THR A 14 13.07 -1.84 4.54
C THR A 14 12.08 -1.13 3.62
N ALA A 15 12.39 -1.03 2.32
CA ALA A 15 11.50 -0.45 1.33
C ALA A 15 10.19 -1.24 1.21
N LEU A 16 10.24 -2.58 1.21
CA LEU A 16 9.04 -3.41 1.18
C LEU A 16 8.17 -3.22 2.42
N VAL A 17 8.77 -3.13 3.62
CA VAL A 17 8.03 -2.88 4.87
C VAL A 17 7.40 -1.47 4.87
N PHE A 18 8.16 -0.49 4.42
CA PHE A 18 7.69 0.89 4.30
C PHE A 18 6.51 0.99 3.34
N ASP A 19 6.65 0.43 2.14
CA ASP A 19 5.62 0.45 1.10
C ASP A 19 4.34 -0.29 1.54
N PHE A 20 4.49 -1.45 2.19
CA PHE A 20 3.37 -2.16 2.80
C PHE A 20 2.62 -1.30 3.82
N THR A 21 3.34 -0.60 4.70
CA THR A 21 2.74 0.26 5.73
C THR A 21 2.03 1.47 5.10
N ASN A 22 2.62 2.08 4.06
CA ASN A 22 2.00 3.17 3.33
C ASN A 22 0.70 2.73 2.66
N GLY A 23 0.67 1.55 2.03
CA GLY A 23 -0.54 1.02 1.39
C GLY A 23 -1.75 0.88 2.32
N PHE A 24 -1.54 0.60 3.63
CA PHE A 24 -2.64 0.61 4.61
C PHE A 24 -3.16 2.01 4.88
N HIS A 25 -2.26 2.97 5.08
CA HIS A 25 -2.64 4.36 5.31
C HIS A 25 -3.37 4.95 4.10
N ASP A 26 -2.89 4.65 2.88
CA ASP A 26 -3.53 5.09 1.65
C ASP A 26 -4.91 4.49 1.49
N THR A 27 -5.08 3.21 1.85
CA THR A 27 -6.39 2.57 1.86
C THR A 27 -7.34 3.19 2.88
N ALA A 28 -6.86 3.53 4.08
CA ALA A 28 -7.67 4.22 5.08
C ALA A 28 -8.11 5.61 4.59
N ASN A 29 -7.17 6.38 4.03
CA ASN A 29 -7.42 7.72 3.51
C ASN A 29 -8.41 7.72 2.34
N ALA A 30 -8.24 6.79 1.40
CA ALA A 30 -9.07 6.72 0.20
C ALA A 30 -10.49 6.20 0.49
N MET A 31 -10.66 5.31 1.46
CA MET A 31 -11.92 4.60 1.68
C MET A 31 -12.74 5.09 2.87
N ALA A 32 -12.18 5.89 3.78
CA ALA A 32 -12.87 6.41 4.96
C ALA A 32 -14.22 7.07 4.63
N THR A 33 -14.27 7.93 3.61
CA THR A 33 -15.50 8.62 3.20
C THR A 33 -16.54 7.65 2.64
N THR A 34 -16.15 6.75 1.73
CA THR A 34 -17.08 5.80 1.11
C THR A 34 -17.65 4.77 2.09
N ILE A 35 -16.86 4.38 3.11
CA ILE A 35 -17.29 3.46 4.17
C ILE A 35 -18.21 4.18 5.16
N SER A 36 -17.83 5.38 5.62
CA SER A 36 -18.61 6.14 6.63
C SER A 36 -19.95 6.65 6.11
N THR A 37 -20.04 6.96 4.81
CA THR A 37 -21.30 7.35 4.15
C THR A 37 -22.17 6.15 3.77
N GLY A 38 -21.65 4.93 3.87
CA GLY A 38 -22.35 3.70 3.46
C GLY A 38 -22.44 3.48 1.95
N ALA A 39 -21.69 4.25 1.14
CA ALA A 39 -21.68 4.11 -0.32
C ALA A 39 -21.10 2.76 -0.77
N LEU A 40 -20.10 2.24 -0.06
CA LEU A 40 -19.48 0.95 -0.32
C LEU A 40 -19.38 0.12 0.95
N LYS A 41 -19.54 -1.21 0.83
CA LYS A 41 -19.22 -2.14 1.91
C LYS A 41 -17.71 -2.11 2.18
N PRO A 42 -17.24 -2.24 3.43
CA PRO A 42 -15.82 -2.17 3.78
C PRO A 42 -14.93 -3.09 2.94
N LYS A 43 -15.36 -4.33 2.70
CA LYS A 43 -14.63 -5.29 1.85
C LYS A 43 -14.45 -4.81 0.41
N THR A 44 -15.51 -4.24 -0.19
CA THR A 44 -15.48 -3.74 -1.57
C THR A 44 -14.60 -2.49 -1.67
N ALA A 45 -14.69 -1.60 -0.69
CA ALA A 45 -13.87 -0.39 -0.64
C ALA A 45 -12.37 -0.74 -0.53
N VAL A 46 -11.99 -1.65 0.38
CA VAL A 46 -10.60 -2.11 0.51
C VAL A 46 -10.10 -2.82 -0.75
N ALA A 47 -10.93 -3.65 -1.39
CA ALA A 47 -10.56 -4.31 -2.64
C ALA A 47 -10.33 -3.30 -3.78
N MET A 48 -11.19 -2.29 -3.89
CA MET A 48 -11.04 -1.21 -4.86
C MET A 48 -9.76 -0.42 -4.60
N SER A 49 -9.46 -0.08 -3.34
CA SER A 49 -8.21 0.58 -2.95
C SER A 49 -6.99 -0.24 -3.34
N ALA A 50 -6.98 -1.54 -3.06
CA ALA A 50 -5.86 -2.41 -3.41
C ALA A 50 -5.60 -2.44 -4.93
N VAL A 51 -6.66 -2.52 -5.74
CA VAL A 51 -6.53 -2.49 -7.20
C VAL A 51 -6.01 -1.14 -7.69
N LEU A 52 -6.57 -0.03 -7.18
CA LEU A 52 -6.16 1.31 -7.61
C LEU A 52 -4.73 1.66 -7.15
N ASN A 53 -4.33 1.24 -5.95
CA ASN A 53 -2.97 1.43 -5.45
C ASN A 53 -1.96 0.61 -6.28
N LEU A 54 -2.34 -0.61 -6.66
CA LEU A 54 -1.53 -1.42 -7.57
C LEU A 54 -1.38 -0.74 -8.94
N VAL A 55 -2.49 -0.29 -9.54
CA VAL A 55 -2.45 0.41 -10.83
C VAL A 55 -1.63 1.71 -10.73
N GLY A 56 -1.80 2.47 -9.66
CA GLY A 56 -1.05 3.70 -9.41
C GLY A 56 0.47 3.46 -9.25
N ALA A 57 0.88 2.31 -8.75
CA ALA A 57 2.30 1.96 -8.66
C ALA A 57 2.96 1.69 -10.03
N PHE A 58 2.18 1.42 -11.09
CA PHE A 58 2.68 1.12 -12.44
C PHE A 58 2.50 2.26 -13.45
N LEU A 59 1.83 3.35 -13.07
CA LEU A 59 1.63 4.55 -13.90
C LEU A 59 2.62 5.64 -13.51
#